data_AF-A0A0K8T065-F1
#
_entry.id   AF-A0A0K8T065-F1
#
_cell.length_a   1.000
_cell.length_b   1.000
_cell.length_c   1.000
_cell.angle_alpha   90.00
_cell.angle_beta   90.00
_cell.angle_gamma   90.00
#
_symmetry.space_group_name_H-M   'P 1'
#
loop_
_entity.id
_entity.type
_entity.pdbx_description
1 polymer ?
#
loop_
_entity_poly.entity_id
_entity_poly.type
_entity_poly.pdbx_seq_one_letter_code
_entity_poly.pdbx_strand_id
1 'polypeptide(L)'
;METATEVPATDLGLQRFWSKRGALHDDELAGFLDVPVFPSASVEAEEQTKSRPSSPVPSQNLSEDSFYQDLAHQIYIPSCKPSCSSEVQSVVLNGAQIGDIPAIYNVKNLRKHELPAVGVYVDKRIVPGFKYRVRPIRESGCGEKWLFKGRALALESIGRGYSRRITFKADPGKLNDNPHYFWADSCPEGFAFEIEIVSAGDKFTVFDANRLPVGFLEILSNQAPQEEVGHRVLGDGCVEKTVRIRALGKVEWYSDDNAELVVPVSGIAVSTKSKDGVKTRVIGTTVGGHNRRGYTLRPGIDNRLRTTVIKGTNIADVPTTYNIIGLDDHELPVIGTYVDPRIVPGFHYKVRPAFGKRRPLFGGRALRLMSVGMGYGKRITFAPDVLNAPENFFWSDSHPDGLGFEPSAVRAGMNFEVHAGELRLGEANVFRADTPQKEEKQKIDVDAKGRKTITKYIHIDMVCHVVMDTRYDETPEPHIMHISGTAVVAKGPTDAEAKILRIENIGLDSQLNILFSTQWDQLVFSPV
;
A
#
# COMPACT_ATOMS: atom_id res chain seq x y z
N MET A 1 69.56 -19.40 4.11
CA MET A 1 69.66 -20.47 3.08
C MET A 1 68.36 -21.22 3.18
N GLU A 2 67.41 -21.23 2.26
CA GLU A 2 67.35 -21.08 0.78
C GLU A 2 65.96 -20.50 0.46
N THR A 3 65.87 -19.36 -0.23
CA THR A 3 65.43 -19.17 -1.63
C THR A 3 64.06 -19.73 -2.02
N ALA A 4 63.25 -18.80 -2.55
CA ALA A 4 61.92 -18.94 -3.10
C ALA A 4 61.85 -19.77 -4.39
N THR A 5 60.64 -20.26 -4.70
CA THR A 5 60.20 -20.48 -6.09
C THR A 5 58.68 -20.34 -6.18
N GLU A 6 58.24 -19.36 -6.96
CA GLU A 6 56.85 -19.18 -7.43
C GLU A 6 56.55 -20.17 -8.56
N VAL A 7 55.32 -20.69 -8.63
CA VAL A 7 54.66 -21.17 -9.88
C VAL A 7 53.14 -20.90 -9.74
N PRO A 8 52.43 -20.49 -10.81
CA PRO A 8 51.25 -19.63 -10.75
C PRO A 8 49.92 -20.40 -10.77
N ALA A 9 48.86 -19.76 -10.25
CA ALA A 9 47.50 -20.27 -10.30
C ALA A 9 46.83 -19.91 -11.63
N THR A 10 46.62 -20.92 -12.47
CA THR A 10 45.77 -20.86 -13.66
C THR A 10 44.30 -21.09 -13.32
N ASP A 11 43.48 -20.25 -13.93
CA ASP A 11 42.06 -20.38 -14.29
C ASP A 11 41.48 -21.80 -14.28
N LEU A 12 40.44 -22.02 -13.46
CA LEU A 12 39.41 -23.04 -13.70
C LEU A 12 38.08 -22.53 -13.13
N GLY A 13 37.20 -22.14 -14.06
CA GLY A 13 35.82 -21.80 -13.79
C GLY A 13 34.96 -22.98 -13.35
N LEU A 14 33.79 -22.61 -12.83
CA LEU A 14 32.55 -23.40 -12.78
C LEU A 14 32.69 -24.87 -12.34
N GLN A 15 32.65 -25.14 -11.02
CA GLN A 15 31.99 -26.34 -10.50
C GLN A 15 31.71 -26.29 -8.98
N ARG A 16 30.40 -26.23 -8.67
CA ARG A 16 29.64 -26.87 -7.58
C ARG A 16 30.22 -26.87 -6.15
N PHE A 17 29.43 -26.44 -5.16
CA PHE A 17 28.43 -27.29 -4.51
C PHE A 17 27.68 -26.55 -3.39
N TRP A 18 26.39 -26.86 -3.28
CA TRP A 18 25.56 -26.65 -2.10
C TRP A 18 26.08 -27.49 -0.93
N SER A 19 26.19 -26.90 0.26
CA SER A 19 25.70 -27.42 1.56
C SER A 19 26.28 -26.65 2.74
N LYS A 20 25.43 -25.96 3.51
CA LYS A 20 25.16 -26.24 4.93
C LYS A 20 24.14 -25.23 5.48
N ARG A 21 22.98 -25.75 5.90
CA ARG A 21 22.03 -25.04 6.76
C ARG A 21 22.52 -25.10 8.20
N GLY A 22 22.27 -24.03 8.96
CA GLY A 22 22.45 -23.97 10.41
C GLY A 22 21.72 -22.77 11.02
N ALA A 23 20.46 -23.01 11.41
CA ALA A 23 19.77 -22.54 12.62
C ALA A 23 19.63 -21.02 12.94
N LEU A 24 18.45 -20.42 12.70
CA LEU A 24 17.43 -20.03 13.72
C LEU A 24 16.50 -18.89 13.22
N HIS A 25 15.20 -19.11 13.47
CA HIS A 25 14.00 -18.26 13.54
C HIS A 25 13.80 -17.02 12.63
N ASP A 26 12.78 -17.12 11.76
CA ASP A 26 11.66 -16.16 11.66
C ASP A 26 10.56 -16.76 10.75
N ASP A 27 9.57 -17.40 11.38
CA ASP A 27 8.42 -18.02 10.73
C ASP A 27 7.26 -17.01 10.63
N GLU A 28 7.19 -16.28 9.52
CA GLU A 28 5.93 -15.83 8.91
C GLU A 28 6.07 -15.34 7.44
N LEU A 29 7.28 -15.37 6.88
CA LEU A 29 7.54 -15.01 5.46
C LEU A 29 8.10 -16.15 4.59
N ALA A 30 8.28 -17.35 5.16
CA ALA A 30 8.99 -18.46 4.49
C ALA A 30 8.19 -19.21 3.40
N GLY A 31 6.94 -18.81 3.12
CA GLY A 31 6.13 -19.41 2.04
C GLY A 31 6.39 -18.82 0.64
N PHE A 32 7.37 -17.93 0.48
CA PHE A 32 7.55 -17.11 -0.72
C PHE A 32 8.64 -17.57 -1.70
N LEU A 33 9.35 -18.67 -1.44
CA LEU A 33 10.50 -19.06 -2.26
C LEU A 33 10.49 -20.57 -2.54
N ASP A 34 10.02 -20.94 -3.74
CA ASP A 34 10.58 -22.03 -4.55
C ASP A 34 9.90 -22.08 -5.91
N VAL A 35 10.10 -21.05 -6.75
CA VAL A 35 10.05 -21.20 -8.21
C VAL A 35 11.04 -20.20 -8.85
N PRO A 36 12.03 -20.63 -9.64
CA PRO A 36 12.80 -19.72 -10.48
C PRO A 36 11.91 -19.33 -11.67
N VAL A 37 11.16 -18.24 -11.56
CA VAL A 37 10.39 -17.68 -12.67
C VAL A 37 11.09 -16.41 -13.13
N PHE A 38 11.69 -16.47 -14.32
CA PHE A 38 12.05 -15.26 -15.06
C PHE A 38 10.81 -14.37 -15.22
N PRO A 39 10.90 -13.03 -15.10
CA PRO A 39 9.75 -12.17 -15.31
C PRO A 39 9.17 -12.42 -16.72
N SER A 40 7.85 -12.57 -16.80
CA SER A 40 7.14 -12.79 -18.06
C SER A 40 7.16 -11.50 -18.89
N ALA A 41 8.20 -11.32 -19.70
CA ALA A 41 8.24 -10.30 -20.73
C ALA A 41 7.31 -10.73 -21.88
N SER A 42 6.23 -10.00 -22.11
CA SER A 42 5.40 -10.14 -23.32
C SER A 42 5.92 -9.19 -24.40
N VAL A 43 6.20 -9.72 -25.58
CA VAL A 43 6.53 -8.94 -26.78
C VAL A 43 5.26 -8.82 -27.62
N GLU A 44 4.82 -7.60 -27.95
CA GLU A 44 3.77 -7.39 -28.94
C GLU A 44 4.37 -7.60 -30.34
N ALA A 45 3.76 -8.49 -31.14
CA ALA A 45 4.17 -8.76 -32.52
C ALA A 45 3.36 -7.88 -33.49
N GLU A 46 4.02 -6.95 -34.19
CA GLU A 46 3.41 -6.22 -35.31
C GLU A 46 3.65 -6.94 -36.63
N GLU A 47 2.57 -7.18 -37.38
CA GLU A 47 2.60 -7.67 -38.76
C GLU A 47 3.14 -6.59 -39.71
N GLN A 48 4.20 -6.92 -40.46
CA GLN A 48 4.69 -6.10 -41.57
C GLN A 48 3.79 -6.27 -42.79
N THR A 49 3.36 -5.17 -43.42
CA THR A 49 3.31 -5.06 -44.89
C THR A 49 3.36 -3.60 -45.38
N LYS A 50 4.06 -3.42 -46.50
CA LYS A 50 4.37 -2.15 -47.18
C LYS A 50 3.23 -1.69 -48.13
N SER A 51 3.21 -0.38 -48.36
CA SER A 51 2.77 0.38 -49.54
C SER A 51 1.30 0.87 -49.69
N ARG A 52 1.19 2.16 -50.00
CA ARG A 52 0.07 2.93 -50.61
C ARG A 52 0.39 3.14 -52.11
N PRO A 53 -0.50 3.60 -53.03
CA PRO A 53 -1.67 4.48 -52.81
C PRO A 53 -2.94 4.23 -53.68
N SER A 54 -3.92 5.13 -53.51
CA SER A 54 -5.03 5.57 -54.42
C SER A 54 -6.48 5.10 -54.14
N SER A 55 -7.39 6.09 -54.08
CA SER A 55 -8.87 6.04 -54.10
C SER A 55 -9.35 6.49 -55.51
N PRO A 56 -10.58 6.19 -56.03
CA PRO A 56 -11.89 6.44 -55.38
C PRO A 56 -13.10 5.48 -55.66
N VAL A 57 -13.98 5.31 -54.64
CA VAL A 57 -15.49 5.47 -54.54
C VAL A 57 -16.43 4.81 -55.59
N PRO A 58 -17.73 4.42 -55.32
CA PRO A 58 -18.43 3.79 -54.17
C PRO A 58 -19.40 2.61 -54.53
N SER A 59 -19.83 1.80 -53.54
CA SER A 59 -21.20 1.21 -53.51
C SER A 59 -21.58 0.57 -52.16
N GLN A 60 -22.41 1.31 -51.42
CA GLN A 60 -23.59 0.95 -50.63
C GLN A 60 -23.69 -0.35 -49.79
N ASN A 61 -23.99 -0.10 -48.50
CA ASN A 61 -24.90 -0.79 -47.58
C ASN A 61 -24.47 -2.13 -46.95
N LEU A 62 -24.14 -2.09 -45.65
CA LEU A 62 -25.03 -2.60 -44.59
C LEU A 62 -24.59 -2.07 -43.22
N SER A 63 -25.59 -1.60 -42.49
CA SER A 63 -25.58 -0.98 -41.17
C SER A 63 -25.16 -1.94 -40.05
N GLU A 64 -24.28 -1.49 -39.15
CA GLU A 64 -24.21 -1.93 -37.74
C GLU A 64 -23.33 -0.97 -36.93
N ASP A 65 -23.90 0.20 -36.60
CA ASP A 65 -23.39 1.11 -35.56
C ASP A 65 -24.53 1.36 -34.57
N SER A 66 -24.60 0.56 -33.50
CA SER A 66 -25.50 0.83 -32.36
C SER A 66 -25.14 0.11 -31.06
N PHE A 67 -23.87 -0.22 -30.79
CA PHE A 67 -23.52 -0.99 -29.58
C PHE A 67 -22.56 -0.32 -28.57
N TYR A 68 -22.13 0.93 -28.79
CA TYR A 68 -21.14 1.58 -27.90
C TYR A 68 -21.58 2.90 -27.27
N GLN A 69 -22.89 3.17 -27.19
CA GLN A 69 -23.37 4.44 -26.64
C GLN A 69 -24.45 4.32 -25.56
N ASP A 70 -24.53 3.17 -24.88
CA ASP A 70 -25.51 2.94 -23.80
C ASP A 70 -24.91 2.46 -22.45
N LEU A 71 -23.58 2.53 -22.29
CA LEU A 71 -22.88 2.10 -21.06
C LEU A 71 -22.30 3.23 -20.20
N ALA A 72 -22.50 4.49 -20.60
CA ALA A 72 -22.19 5.66 -19.78
C ALA A 72 -23.50 6.40 -19.52
N HIS A 73 -23.86 6.56 -18.24
CA HIS A 73 -25.10 7.15 -17.70
C HIS A 73 -26.25 6.17 -17.38
N GLN A 74 -25.94 5.11 -16.63
CA GLN A 74 -26.87 4.70 -15.57
C GLN A 74 -26.26 5.06 -14.21
N ILE A 75 -26.61 6.25 -13.73
CA ILE A 75 -26.52 6.58 -12.31
C ILE A 75 -27.41 5.54 -11.61
N TYR A 76 -26.78 4.49 -11.07
CA TYR A 76 -27.46 3.49 -10.27
C TYR A 76 -27.88 4.16 -8.96
N ILE A 77 -29.08 4.71 -8.93
CA ILE A 77 -29.75 5.10 -7.70
C ILE A 77 -30.27 3.80 -7.08
N PRO A 78 -29.76 3.35 -5.92
CA PRO A 78 -30.26 2.13 -5.30
C PRO A 78 -31.64 2.42 -4.69
N SER A 79 -32.70 2.24 -5.48
CA SER A 79 -34.05 2.06 -4.95
C SER A 79 -34.25 0.57 -4.68
N CYS A 80 -33.71 0.09 -3.57
CA CYS A 80 -34.08 -1.21 -3.03
C CYS A 80 -34.93 -0.99 -1.78
N LYS A 81 -36.25 -1.06 -1.94
CA LYS A 81 -37.13 -1.44 -0.83
C LYS A 81 -36.67 -2.85 -0.38
N PRO A 82 -36.41 -3.09 0.92
CA PRO A 82 -35.98 -4.40 1.38
C PRO A 82 -37.20 -5.32 1.41
N SER A 83 -37.55 -5.96 0.30
CA SER A 83 -38.44 -7.12 0.31
C SER A 83 -37.60 -8.39 0.25
N CYS A 84 -36.81 -8.64 1.29
CA CYS A 84 -36.33 -9.98 1.58
C CYS A 84 -37.43 -10.68 2.37
N SER A 85 -38.17 -11.60 1.75
CA SER A 85 -38.99 -12.56 2.46
C SER A 85 -38.06 -13.50 3.23
N SER A 86 -37.57 -13.05 4.39
CA SER A 86 -36.71 -13.86 5.23
C SER A 86 -37.52 -15.05 5.74
N GLU A 87 -37.15 -16.26 5.34
CA GLU A 87 -37.74 -17.49 5.88
C GLU A 87 -37.48 -17.56 7.38
N VAL A 88 -38.56 -17.65 8.14
CA VAL A 88 -38.56 -17.58 9.59
C VAL A 88 -38.87 -18.96 10.17
N GLN A 89 -38.15 -19.36 11.21
CA GLN A 89 -38.28 -20.66 11.85
C GLN A 89 -38.66 -20.55 13.33
N SER A 90 -39.27 -21.61 13.85
CA SER A 90 -39.48 -21.83 15.29
C SER A 90 -38.59 -22.97 15.75
N VAL A 91 -37.88 -22.77 16.87
CA VAL A 91 -36.88 -23.71 17.38
C VAL A 91 -37.09 -23.91 18.88
N VAL A 92 -37.04 -25.16 19.32
CA VAL A 92 -37.01 -25.51 20.75
C VAL A 92 -35.55 -25.60 21.19
N LEU A 93 -35.17 -24.74 22.14
CA LEU A 93 -33.82 -24.65 22.70
C LEU A 93 -33.80 -25.27 24.08
N ASN A 94 -32.75 -26.03 24.39
CA ASN A 94 -32.58 -26.66 25.70
C ASN A 94 -31.17 -26.38 26.23
N GLY A 95 -31.08 -25.72 27.40
CA GLY A 95 -29.80 -25.40 28.05
C GLY A 95 -28.93 -26.63 28.35
N ALA A 96 -29.53 -27.81 28.57
CA ALA A 96 -28.79 -29.05 28.77
C ALA A 96 -27.91 -29.41 27.57
N GLN A 97 -28.35 -29.12 26.34
CA GLN A 97 -27.60 -29.41 25.10
C GLN A 97 -26.31 -28.58 24.99
N ILE A 98 -26.29 -27.44 25.68
CA ILE A 98 -25.11 -26.59 25.73
C ILE A 98 -24.24 -26.80 26.97
N GLY A 99 -24.59 -27.77 27.82
CA GLY A 99 -23.91 -28.02 29.09
C GLY A 99 -24.23 -26.98 30.16
N ASP A 100 -25.38 -26.30 30.02
CA ASP A 100 -25.86 -25.27 30.94
C ASP A 100 -27.13 -25.75 31.68
N ILE A 101 -27.75 -24.88 32.47
CA ILE A 101 -28.97 -25.14 33.24
C ILE A 101 -30.08 -25.65 32.30
N PRO A 102 -30.77 -26.77 32.60
CA PRO A 102 -31.67 -27.48 31.69
C PRO A 102 -33.04 -26.80 31.48
N ALA A 103 -33.05 -25.49 31.27
CA ALA A 103 -34.25 -24.73 30.90
C ALA A 103 -34.58 -24.93 29.41
N ILE A 104 -35.87 -25.02 29.11
CA ILE A 104 -36.39 -25.24 27.75
C ILE A 104 -37.13 -23.98 27.30
N TYR A 105 -36.79 -23.49 26.11
CA TYR A 105 -37.37 -22.29 25.51
C TYR A 105 -37.92 -22.60 24.12
N ASN A 106 -39.11 -22.09 23.81
CA ASN A 106 -39.68 -22.16 22.48
C ASN A 106 -39.53 -20.80 21.79
N VAL A 107 -38.50 -20.68 20.95
CA VAL A 107 -38.18 -19.43 20.25
C VAL A 107 -38.82 -19.47 18.87
N LYS A 108 -39.81 -18.59 18.67
CA LYS A 108 -40.41 -18.34 17.35
C LYS A 108 -39.67 -17.21 16.66
N ASN A 109 -39.99 -16.96 15.41
CA ASN A 109 -39.54 -15.75 14.71
C ASN A 109 -38.02 -15.54 14.54
N LEU A 110 -37.25 -16.64 14.49
CA LEU A 110 -35.82 -16.62 14.26
C LEU A 110 -35.52 -16.74 12.75
N ARG A 111 -34.63 -15.91 12.20
CA ARG A 111 -34.19 -16.05 10.80
C ARG A 111 -33.07 -17.08 10.69
N LYS A 112 -32.92 -17.71 9.52
CA LYS A 112 -31.93 -18.78 9.30
C LYS A 112 -30.48 -18.38 9.63
N HIS A 113 -30.11 -17.13 9.38
CA HIS A 113 -28.75 -16.62 9.60
C HIS A 113 -28.50 -16.11 11.04
N GLU A 114 -29.53 -16.11 11.89
CA GLU A 114 -29.44 -15.56 13.25
C GLU A 114 -29.16 -16.64 14.31
N LEU A 115 -28.53 -16.20 15.40
CA LEU A 115 -28.19 -17.03 16.56
C LEU A 115 -29.05 -16.62 17.76
N PRO A 116 -29.73 -17.55 18.45
CA PRO A 116 -30.61 -17.20 19.56
C PRO A 116 -29.90 -17.06 20.92
N ALA A 117 -30.38 -16.14 21.74
CA ALA A 117 -30.04 -16.03 23.17
C ALA A 117 -31.30 -15.69 23.99
N VAL A 118 -31.63 -16.51 24.99
CA VAL A 118 -32.83 -16.37 25.83
C VAL A 118 -32.59 -16.95 27.22
N GLY A 119 -32.81 -16.13 28.26
CA GLY A 119 -32.63 -16.53 29.66
C GLY A 119 -31.22 -17.06 29.94
N VAL A 120 -31.10 -18.35 30.26
CA VAL A 120 -29.81 -19.02 30.48
C VAL A 120 -29.17 -19.51 29.18
N TYR A 121 -29.96 -19.73 28.13
CA TYR A 121 -29.48 -20.28 26.87
C TYR A 121 -28.84 -19.19 26.01
N VAL A 122 -27.59 -19.38 25.62
CA VAL A 122 -26.90 -18.57 24.61
C VAL A 122 -26.28 -19.54 23.61
N ASP A 123 -26.59 -19.39 22.31
CA ASP A 123 -26.00 -20.25 21.28
C ASP A 123 -24.46 -20.23 21.38
N LYS A 124 -23.82 -21.41 21.40
CA LYS A 124 -22.36 -21.57 21.56
C LYS A 124 -21.55 -20.79 20.51
N ARG A 125 -22.15 -20.48 19.36
CA ARG A 125 -21.54 -19.68 18.30
C ARG A 125 -21.53 -18.18 18.62
N ILE A 126 -22.27 -17.71 19.62
CA ILE A 126 -22.17 -16.33 20.10
C ILE A 126 -20.94 -16.23 21.00
N VAL A 127 -19.84 -15.70 20.46
CA VAL A 127 -18.54 -15.69 21.13
C VAL A 127 -18.02 -14.26 21.25
N PRO A 128 -17.55 -13.82 22.44
CA PRO A 128 -16.92 -12.52 22.60
C PRO A 128 -15.72 -12.32 21.68
N GLY A 129 -15.53 -11.11 21.16
CA GLY A 129 -14.51 -10.71 20.20
C GLY A 129 -15.08 -10.38 18.82
N PHE A 130 -16.16 -11.06 18.41
CA PHE A 130 -16.82 -10.81 17.12
C PHE A 130 -17.90 -9.73 17.24
N LYS A 131 -18.24 -9.09 16.12
CA LYS A 131 -19.32 -8.11 16.07
C LYS A 131 -20.66 -8.76 15.73
N TYR A 132 -21.71 -8.29 16.40
CA TYR A 132 -23.08 -8.74 16.17
C TYR A 132 -24.04 -7.55 16.12
N ARG A 133 -25.03 -7.62 15.23
CA ARG A 133 -26.27 -6.85 15.35
C ARG A 133 -27.25 -7.66 16.17
N VAL A 134 -28.01 -6.98 17.03
CA VAL A 134 -28.94 -7.66 17.92
C VAL A 134 -30.33 -7.05 17.77
N ARG A 135 -31.34 -7.90 17.65
CA ARG A 135 -32.75 -7.50 17.77
C ARG A 135 -33.45 -8.38 18.82
N PRO A 136 -34.40 -7.84 19.59
CA PRO A 136 -35.35 -8.64 20.33
C PRO A 136 -36.17 -9.50 19.35
N ILE A 137 -36.47 -10.73 19.77
CA ILE A 137 -37.39 -11.60 19.05
C ILE A 137 -38.81 -11.19 19.48
N ARG A 138 -39.72 -11.00 18.54
CA ARG A 138 -41.11 -10.60 18.80
C ARG A 138 -42.04 -11.29 17.83
N GLU A 139 -43.32 -11.38 18.18
CA GLU A 139 -44.35 -11.90 17.28
C GLU A 139 -44.53 -11.00 16.03
N SER A 140 -44.91 -11.64 14.92
CA SER A 140 -44.97 -11.02 13.60
C SER A 140 -46.03 -9.91 13.57
N GLY A 141 -45.65 -8.71 13.12
CA GLY A 141 -46.53 -7.54 13.04
C GLY A 141 -46.14 -6.38 13.95
N CYS A 142 -45.29 -6.61 14.96
CA CYS A 142 -44.61 -5.53 15.68
C CYS A 142 -43.37 -5.09 14.88
N GLY A 143 -43.23 -3.79 14.63
CA GLY A 143 -42.06 -3.25 13.92
C GLY A 143 -40.72 -3.72 14.54
N GLU A 144 -39.78 -4.13 13.70
CA GLU A 144 -38.47 -4.62 14.15
C GLU A 144 -37.65 -3.48 14.76
N LYS A 145 -37.33 -3.60 16.05
CA LYS A 145 -36.49 -2.63 16.76
C LYS A 145 -35.13 -3.24 17.09
N TRP A 146 -34.15 -2.95 16.25
CA TRP A 146 -32.76 -3.33 16.53
C TRP A 146 -32.21 -2.59 17.75
N LEU A 147 -31.46 -3.30 18.58
CA LEU A 147 -30.69 -2.69 19.66
C LEU A 147 -29.57 -1.83 19.07
N PHE A 148 -29.07 -0.88 19.86
CA PHE A 148 -27.91 -0.04 19.52
C PHE A 148 -28.05 0.69 18.17
N LYS A 149 -29.28 1.06 17.80
CA LYS A 149 -29.62 1.70 16.51
C LYS A 149 -29.26 0.84 15.29
N GLY A 150 -29.26 -0.49 15.44
CA GLY A 150 -28.91 -1.43 14.36
C GLY A 150 -27.42 -1.56 14.06
N ARG A 151 -26.54 -0.93 14.87
CA ARG A 151 -25.10 -1.07 14.71
C ARG A 151 -24.64 -2.47 15.12
N ALA A 152 -23.71 -3.05 14.35
CA ALA A 152 -22.98 -4.21 14.80
C ALA A 152 -21.89 -3.78 15.78
N LEU A 153 -21.93 -4.30 17.00
CA LEU A 153 -20.94 -3.99 18.03
C LEU A 153 -20.14 -5.23 18.40
N ALA A 154 -18.87 -5.07 18.75
CA ALA A 154 -18.03 -6.15 19.23
C ALA A 154 -18.54 -6.64 20.59
N LEU A 155 -18.84 -7.92 20.72
CA LEU A 155 -19.25 -8.53 21.98
C LEU A 155 -18.03 -8.66 22.90
N GLU A 156 -18.08 -8.10 24.11
CA GLU A 156 -16.95 -8.12 25.05
C GLU A 156 -17.05 -9.26 26.05
N SER A 157 -18.25 -9.52 26.57
CA SER A 157 -18.45 -10.54 27.58
C SER A 157 -19.88 -11.06 27.60
N ILE A 158 -20.01 -12.32 28.01
CA ILE A 158 -21.27 -12.95 28.39
C ILE A 158 -21.16 -13.33 29.87
N GLY A 159 -22.05 -12.78 30.69
CA GLY A 159 -22.06 -12.94 32.13
C GLY A 159 -22.42 -14.36 32.58
N ARG A 160 -22.22 -14.62 33.87
CA ARG A 160 -22.63 -15.87 34.53
C ARG A 160 -23.95 -15.72 35.28
N GLY A 161 -24.67 -16.82 35.49
CA GLY A 161 -25.89 -16.87 36.31
C GLY A 161 -27.16 -17.19 35.51
N TYR A 162 -28.31 -17.04 36.17
CA TYR A 162 -29.64 -17.35 35.62
C TYR A 162 -30.13 -16.34 34.57
N SER A 163 -29.59 -15.13 34.64
CA SER A 163 -29.74 -14.11 33.63
C SER A 163 -28.36 -13.75 33.10
N ARG A 164 -28.14 -13.92 31.80
CA ARG A 164 -26.83 -13.66 31.18
C ARG A 164 -26.75 -12.19 30.81
N ARG A 165 -25.89 -11.43 31.49
CA ARG A 165 -25.55 -10.06 31.06
C ARG A 165 -24.71 -10.12 29.79
N ILE A 166 -25.20 -9.56 28.71
CA ILE A 166 -24.51 -9.50 27.42
C ILE A 166 -23.98 -8.08 27.27
N THR A 167 -22.65 -7.93 27.23
CA THR A 167 -21.98 -6.63 27.19
C THR A 167 -21.21 -6.48 25.89
N PHE A 168 -21.46 -5.39 25.19
CA PHE A 168 -20.78 -4.99 23.96
C PHE A 168 -19.85 -3.81 24.20
N LYS A 169 -18.90 -3.64 23.28
CA LYS A 169 -17.91 -2.57 23.32
C LYS A 169 -18.55 -1.19 23.42
N ALA A 170 -18.05 -0.40 24.36
CA ALA A 170 -18.44 0.99 24.53
C ALA A 170 -18.04 1.86 23.32
N ASP A 171 -18.76 2.95 23.09
CA ASP A 171 -18.31 3.97 22.15
C ASP A 171 -16.97 4.60 22.64
N PRO A 172 -16.11 5.10 21.73
CA PRO A 172 -14.86 5.74 22.11
C PRO A 172 -15.06 6.83 23.17
N GLY A 173 -14.24 6.80 24.24
CA GLY A 173 -14.33 7.74 25.35
C GLY A 173 -15.44 7.47 26.37
N LYS A 174 -16.27 6.43 26.20
CA LYS A 174 -17.37 6.08 27.12
C LYS A 174 -17.17 4.78 27.89
N LEU A 175 -15.91 4.41 28.17
CA LEU A 175 -15.61 3.14 28.84
C LEU A 175 -16.30 3.02 30.22
N ASN A 176 -16.37 4.11 30.98
CA ASN A 176 -16.95 4.14 32.33
C ASN A 176 -18.48 4.32 32.34
N ASP A 177 -19.10 4.66 31.20
CA ASP A 177 -20.54 4.86 31.05
C ASP A 177 -21.00 4.15 29.78
N ASN A 178 -20.93 2.81 29.82
CA ASN A 178 -21.26 1.96 28.68
C ASN A 178 -22.76 1.56 28.69
N PRO A 179 -23.60 2.14 27.82
CA PRO A 179 -25.01 1.74 27.71
C PRO A 179 -25.21 0.46 26.88
N HIS A 180 -24.15 -0.11 26.31
CA HIS A 180 -24.24 -1.24 25.37
C HIS A 180 -24.26 -2.59 26.09
N TYR A 181 -25.24 -2.80 26.96
CA TYR A 181 -25.50 -4.11 27.56
C TYR A 181 -26.99 -4.34 27.75
N PHE A 182 -27.35 -5.61 27.87
CA PHE A 182 -28.69 -6.04 28.26
C PHE A 182 -28.61 -7.41 28.93
N TRP A 183 -29.72 -7.89 29.46
CA TRP A 183 -29.82 -9.22 30.04
C TRP A 183 -30.63 -10.13 29.11
N ALA A 184 -30.20 -11.38 28.93
CA ALA A 184 -30.82 -12.33 28.00
C ALA A 184 -32.28 -12.69 28.34
N ASP A 185 -32.76 -12.35 29.54
CA ASP A 185 -34.15 -12.50 29.99
C ASP A 185 -34.96 -11.19 29.94
N SER A 186 -34.35 -10.07 29.54
CA SER A 186 -35.06 -8.79 29.40
C SER A 186 -36.13 -8.80 28.30
N CYS A 187 -36.14 -9.83 27.45
CA CYS A 187 -37.19 -10.12 26.49
C CYS A 187 -37.63 -11.59 26.68
N PRO A 188 -38.92 -11.87 26.96
CA PRO A 188 -39.39 -13.24 27.19
C PRO A 188 -39.12 -14.20 26.01
N GLU A 189 -39.22 -13.69 24.78
CA GLU A 189 -38.99 -14.44 23.54
C GLU A 189 -37.50 -14.51 23.16
N GLY A 190 -36.64 -13.80 23.89
CA GLY A 190 -35.20 -13.74 23.67
C GLY A 190 -34.73 -12.72 22.63
N PHE A 191 -33.49 -12.89 22.21
CA PHE A 191 -32.77 -12.03 21.28
C PHE A 191 -32.17 -12.85 20.14
N ALA A 192 -32.15 -12.25 18.95
CA ALA A 192 -31.51 -12.79 17.77
C ALA A 192 -30.23 -12.00 17.46
N PHE A 193 -29.13 -12.73 17.30
CA PHE A 193 -27.81 -12.20 16.98
C PHE A 193 -27.50 -12.47 15.51
N GLU A 194 -27.24 -11.41 14.77
CA GLU A 194 -26.75 -11.47 13.39
C GLU A 194 -25.26 -11.12 13.39
N ILE A 195 -24.43 -12.03 12.89
CA ILE A 195 -22.98 -11.82 12.85
C ILE A 195 -22.61 -10.79 11.78
N GLU A 196 -21.62 -9.94 12.07
CA GLU A 196 -21.04 -9.02 11.10
C GLU A 196 -19.52 -9.06 11.19
N ILE A 197 -18.88 -9.84 10.32
CA ILE A 197 -17.42 -9.95 10.29
C ILE A 197 -16.79 -8.82 9.47
N VAL A 198 -17.46 -8.46 8.37
CA VAL A 198 -17.07 -7.36 7.50
C VAL A 198 -18.05 -6.20 7.65
N SER A 199 -17.56 -5.02 7.98
CA SER A 199 -18.36 -3.81 8.19
C SER A 199 -18.11 -2.77 7.09
N ALA A 200 -19.05 -1.83 6.93
CA ALA A 200 -18.80 -0.63 6.14
C ALA A 200 -17.59 0.14 6.70
N GLY A 201 -16.72 0.63 5.82
CA GLY A 201 -15.45 1.27 6.14
C GLY A 201 -14.27 0.31 6.29
N ASP A 202 -14.49 -1.01 6.31
CA ASP A 202 -13.38 -1.97 6.31
C ASP A 202 -12.60 -1.88 4.99
N LYS A 203 -11.28 -1.80 5.09
CA LYS A 203 -10.38 -1.64 3.95
C LYS A 203 -9.51 -2.88 3.79
N PHE A 204 -9.25 -3.25 2.54
CA PHE A 204 -8.50 -4.43 2.17
C PHE A 204 -7.54 -4.17 1.02
N THR A 205 -6.42 -4.89 1.02
CA THR A 205 -5.56 -5.07 -0.15
C THR A 205 -6.03 -6.31 -0.90
N VAL A 206 -6.26 -6.16 -2.20
CA VAL A 206 -6.77 -7.19 -3.11
C VAL A 206 -5.61 -7.95 -3.72
N PHE A 207 -5.62 -9.27 -3.56
CA PHE A 207 -4.66 -10.17 -4.17
C PHE A 207 -5.35 -11.06 -5.21
N ASP A 208 -4.72 -11.25 -6.35
CA ASP A 208 -5.18 -12.18 -7.38
C ASP A 208 -4.92 -13.66 -7.00
N ALA A 209 -5.28 -14.57 -7.90
CA ALA A 209 -5.07 -16.00 -7.71
C ALA A 209 -3.58 -16.39 -7.61
N ASN A 210 -2.69 -15.59 -8.20
CA ASN A 210 -1.24 -15.77 -8.12
C ASN A 210 -0.63 -15.15 -6.86
N ARG A 211 -1.47 -14.59 -5.97
CA ARG A 211 -1.07 -13.89 -4.73
C ARG A 211 -0.30 -12.61 -5.00
N LEU A 212 -0.50 -11.99 -6.16
CA LEU A 212 0.04 -10.67 -6.46
C LEU A 212 -0.96 -9.59 -6.03
N PRO A 213 -0.49 -8.49 -5.43
CA PRO A 213 -1.33 -7.35 -5.08
C PRO A 213 -1.76 -6.63 -6.36
N VAL A 214 -3.07 -6.37 -6.47
CA VAL A 214 -3.69 -5.83 -7.70
C VAL A 214 -4.56 -4.61 -7.47
N GLY A 215 -4.87 -4.29 -6.22
CA GLY A 215 -5.68 -3.12 -5.91
C GLY A 215 -6.04 -2.98 -4.44
N PHE A 216 -6.82 -1.95 -4.14
CA PHE A 216 -7.45 -1.73 -2.85
C PHE A 216 -8.97 -1.86 -2.94
N LEU A 217 -9.58 -2.26 -1.84
CA LEU A 217 -11.03 -2.37 -1.69
C LEU A 217 -11.47 -1.76 -0.37
N GLU A 218 -12.45 -0.86 -0.42
CA GLU A 218 -13.19 -0.38 0.75
C GLU A 218 -14.63 -0.88 0.69
N ILE A 219 -15.11 -1.45 1.79
CA ILE A 219 -16.51 -1.89 1.90
C ILE A 219 -17.39 -0.68 2.16
N LEU A 220 -18.37 -0.42 1.29
CA LEU A 220 -19.32 0.68 1.45
C LEU A 220 -20.55 0.26 2.25
N SER A 221 -21.08 -0.93 1.97
CA SER A 221 -22.27 -1.44 2.66
C SER A 221 -22.42 -2.95 2.49
N ASN A 222 -23.05 -3.60 3.48
CA ASN A 222 -23.46 -4.99 3.38
C ASN A 222 -24.80 -5.07 2.65
N GLN A 223 -24.88 -5.89 1.60
CA GLN A 223 -26.06 -6.02 0.72
C GLN A 223 -26.99 -7.15 1.16
N ALA A 224 -26.49 -8.07 1.98
CA ALA A 224 -27.27 -9.12 2.63
C ALA A 224 -26.74 -9.38 4.04
N PRO A 225 -27.56 -9.96 4.94
CA PRO A 225 -27.06 -10.51 6.20
C PRO A 225 -25.92 -11.49 5.96
N GLN A 226 -24.95 -11.50 6.88
CA GLN A 226 -23.83 -12.43 6.77
C GLN A 226 -24.19 -13.78 7.40
N GLU A 227 -23.84 -14.86 6.71
CA GLU A 227 -24.23 -16.22 7.10
C GLU A 227 -23.02 -16.98 7.63
N GLU A 228 -23.08 -17.43 8.88
CA GLU A 228 -22.07 -18.30 9.46
C GLU A 228 -22.18 -19.72 8.86
N VAL A 229 -21.20 -20.09 8.04
CA VAL A 229 -21.13 -21.41 7.38
C VAL A 229 -20.18 -22.36 8.11
N GLY A 230 -19.33 -21.86 9.02
CA GLY A 230 -18.42 -22.68 9.79
C GLY A 230 -17.98 -22.02 11.09
N HIS A 231 -17.81 -22.85 12.13
CA HIS A 231 -17.32 -22.47 13.45
C HIS A 231 -16.39 -23.56 13.98
N ARG A 232 -15.17 -23.19 14.36
CA ARG A 232 -14.17 -24.11 14.88
C ARG A 232 -13.46 -23.50 16.08
N VAL A 233 -13.24 -24.30 17.11
CA VAL A 233 -12.31 -23.98 18.20
C VAL A 233 -11.03 -24.75 17.93
N LEU A 234 -9.92 -24.04 17.78
CA LEU A 234 -8.61 -24.59 17.48
C LEU A 234 -7.95 -25.12 18.76
N GLY A 235 -6.91 -25.96 18.61
CA GLY A 235 -6.26 -26.65 19.75
C GLY A 235 -5.58 -25.70 20.75
N ASP A 236 -5.26 -24.48 20.34
CA ASP A 236 -4.72 -23.40 21.15
C ASP A 236 -5.80 -22.55 21.86
N GLY A 237 -7.08 -22.90 21.68
CA GLY A 237 -8.24 -22.16 22.21
C GLY A 237 -8.67 -20.97 21.35
N CYS A 238 -8.03 -20.74 20.19
CA CYS A 238 -8.49 -19.74 19.23
C CYS A 238 -9.82 -20.14 18.61
N VAL A 239 -10.62 -19.15 18.21
CA VAL A 239 -11.94 -19.38 17.61
C VAL A 239 -11.93 -18.88 16.17
N GLU A 240 -12.17 -19.79 15.22
CA GLU A 240 -12.30 -19.48 13.81
C GLU A 240 -13.78 -19.48 13.40
N LYS A 241 -14.19 -18.43 12.69
CA LYS A 241 -15.51 -18.31 12.06
C LYS A 241 -15.35 -18.13 10.56
N THR A 242 -16.10 -18.94 9.82
CA THR A 242 -16.21 -18.87 8.37
C THR A 242 -17.58 -18.34 8.01
N VAL A 243 -17.63 -17.19 7.35
CA VAL A 243 -18.87 -16.44 7.12
C VAL A 243 -18.97 -16.03 5.66
N ARG A 244 -20.13 -16.28 5.05
CA ARG A 244 -20.42 -15.82 3.69
C ARG A 244 -20.81 -14.35 3.72
N ILE A 245 -20.19 -13.57 2.83
CA ILE A 245 -20.44 -12.13 2.72
C ILE A 245 -20.96 -11.75 1.34
N ARG A 246 -21.83 -10.74 1.32
CA ARG A 246 -22.26 -10.01 0.12
C ARG A 246 -22.31 -8.52 0.45
N ALA A 247 -21.51 -7.75 -0.23
CA ALA A 247 -21.31 -6.33 0.05
C ALA A 247 -21.22 -5.53 -1.26
N LEU A 248 -21.35 -4.22 -1.14
CA LEU A 248 -20.97 -3.26 -2.16
C LEU A 248 -19.63 -2.66 -1.73
N GLY A 249 -18.66 -2.64 -2.62
CA GLY A 249 -17.33 -2.12 -2.33
C GLY A 249 -16.85 -1.13 -3.38
N LYS A 250 -16.01 -0.20 -2.95
CA LYS A 250 -15.26 0.73 -3.79
C LYS A 250 -13.88 0.12 -4.04
N VAL A 251 -13.51 -0.09 -5.30
CA VAL A 251 -12.25 -0.70 -5.72
C VAL A 251 -11.39 0.31 -6.45
N GLU A 252 -10.10 0.30 -6.15
CA GLU A 252 -9.05 0.99 -6.93
C GLU A 252 -8.08 -0.09 -7.44
N TRP A 253 -8.07 -0.35 -8.75
CA TRP A 253 -7.13 -1.29 -9.37
C TRP A 253 -5.82 -0.59 -9.73
N TYR A 254 -4.69 -1.27 -9.57
CA TYR A 254 -3.38 -0.70 -9.92
C TYR A 254 -3.13 -0.59 -11.43
N SER A 255 -3.76 -1.44 -12.24
CA SER A 255 -3.53 -1.50 -13.69
C SER A 255 -4.39 -0.54 -14.51
N ASP A 256 -5.52 -0.10 -13.98
CA ASP A 256 -6.59 0.55 -14.76
C ASP A 256 -6.73 2.00 -14.30
N ASP A 257 -5.87 2.91 -14.76
CA ASP A 257 -5.92 4.38 -14.57
C ASP A 257 -6.34 4.89 -13.16
N ASN A 258 -6.15 4.08 -12.12
CA ASN A 258 -6.72 4.23 -10.78
C ASN A 258 -8.22 4.59 -10.77
N ALA A 259 -9.01 4.06 -11.73
CA ALA A 259 -10.44 4.31 -11.79
C ALA A 259 -11.11 3.68 -10.56
N GLU A 260 -11.68 4.54 -9.71
CA GLU A 260 -12.46 4.10 -8.56
C GLU A 260 -13.81 3.54 -9.04
N LEU A 261 -14.03 2.25 -8.84
CA LEU A 261 -15.24 1.57 -9.28
C LEU A 261 -16.05 1.06 -8.08
N VAL A 262 -17.34 1.36 -8.06
CA VAL A 262 -18.26 0.79 -7.08
C VAL A 262 -18.87 -0.48 -7.65
N VAL A 263 -18.59 -1.61 -7.02
CA VAL A 263 -18.94 -2.93 -7.54
C VAL A 263 -19.48 -3.87 -6.45
N PRO A 264 -20.30 -4.87 -6.81
CA PRO A 264 -20.69 -5.92 -5.89
C PRO A 264 -19.48 -6.80 -5.52
N VAL A 265 -19.38 -7.15 -4.25
CA VAL A 265 -18.34 -8.01 -3.68
C VAL A 265 -19.00 -9.19 -2.99
N SER A 266 -18.53 -10.41 -3.29
CA SER A 266 -18.97 -11.61 -2.58
C SER A 266 -17.80 -12.53 -2.29
N GLY A 267 -17.87 -13.32 -1.23
CA GLY A 267 -16.79 -14.23 -0.86
C GLY A 267 -17.03 -14.88 0.49
N ILE A 268 -15.98 -15.53 1.01
CA ILE A 268 -15.98 -16.19 2.32
C ILE A 268 -14.99 -15.46 3.22
N ALA A 269 -15.49 -14.79 4.26
CA ALA A 269 -14.69 -14.21 5.31
C ALA A 269 -14.29 -15.31 6.32
N VAL A 270 -12.99 -15.46 6.55
CA VAL A 270 -12.41 -16.32 7.58
C VAL A 270 -11.84 -15.42 8.64
N SER A 271 -12.42 -15.44 9.84
CA SER A 271 -12.03 -14.60 10.97
C SER A 271 -11.60 -15.44 12.14
N THR A 272 -10.38 -15.20 12.62
CA THR A 272 -9.77 -15.93 13.73
C THR A 272 -9.60 -14.98 14.90
N LYS A 273 -10.21 -15.34 16.04
CA LYS A 273 -10.00 -14.69 17.32
C LYS A 273 -8.88 -15.40 18.07
N SER A 274 -7.87 -14.63 18.47
CA SER A 274 -6.74 -15.03 19.30
C SER A 274 -6.57 -14.07 20.48
N LYS A 275 -5.50 -14.24 21.29
CA LYS A 275 -5.13 -13.28 22.34
C LYS A 275 -4.78 -11.90 21.78
N ASP A 276 -4.25 -11.87 20.55
CA ASP A 276 -3.83 -10.63 19.86
C ASP A 276 -5.02 -9.90 19.20
N GLY A 277 -6.25 -10.41 19.40
CA GLY A 277 -7.47 -9.87 18.83
C GLY A 277 -8.01 -10.72 17.67
N VAL A 278 -8.83 -10.08 16.84
CA VAL A 278 -9.54 -10.73 15.73
C VAL A 278 -8.88 -10.33 14.41
N LYS A 279 -8.42 -11.34 13.65
CA LYS A 279 -7.86 -11.17 12.30
C LYS A 279 -8.83 -11.76 11.29
N THR A 280 -9.22 -10.98 10.29
CA THR A 280 -10.17 -11.40 9.24
C THR A 280 -9.48 -11.43 7.90
N ARG A 281 -9.73 -12.41 7.05
CA ARG A 281 -9.38 -12.36 5.62
C ARG A 281 -10.58 -12.80 4.81
N VAL A 282 -10.70 -12.35 3.57
CA VAL A 282 -11.76 -12.84 2.67
C VAL A 282 -11.11 -13.62 1.55
N ILE A 283 -11.61 -14.82 1.28
CA ILE A 283 -11.09 -15.72 0.25
C ILE A 283 -12.17 -16.06 -0.76
N GLY A 284 -11.75 -16.51 -1.95
CA GLY A 284 -12.67 -16.87 -3.02
C GLY A 284 -13.53 -15.69 -3.46
N THR A 285 -12.98 -14.49 -3.35
CA THR A 285 -13.74 -13.26 -3.54
C THR A 285 -13.98 -13.01 -5.02
N THR A 286 -15.21 -12.59 -5.34
CA THR A 286 -15.58 -12.02 -6.63
C THR A 286 -15.80 -10.53 -6.44
N VAL A 287 -15.19 -9.72 -7.31
CA VAL A 287 -15.21 -8.25 -7.26
C VAL A 287 -15.75 -7.75 -8.60
N GLY A 288 -17.00 -7.30 -8.62
CA GLY A 288 -17.71 -6.89 -9.84
C GLY A 288 -17.92 -8.02 -10.85
N GLY A 289 -18.11 -7.62 -12.11
CA GLY A 289 -18.15 -8.52 -13.27
C GLY A 289 -16.77 -8.87 -13.83
N HIS A 290 -15.70 -8.68 -13.06
CA HIS A 290 -14.34 -8.86 -13.54
C HIS A 290 -14.09 -10.32 -13.96
N ASN A 291 -13.43 -10.53 -15.10
CA ASN A 291 -13.22 -11.86 -15.69
C ASN A 291 -12.43 -12.82 -14.78
N ARG A 292 -11.54 -12.26 -13.96
CA ARG A 292 -10.77 -13.01 -12.96
C ARG A 292 -11.60 -13.22 -11.69
N ARG A 293 -11.69 -14.47 -11.24
CA ARG A 293 -12.36 -14.88 -10.00
C ARG A 293 -11.33 -15.39 -8.99
N GLY A 294 -11.72 -15.44 -7.71
CA GLY A 294 -10.90 -16.07 -6.67
C GLY A 294 -9.90 -15.13 -6.01
N TYR A 295 -10.23 -13.84 -5.91
CA TYR A 295 -9.43 -12.88 -5.18
C TYR A 295 -9.32 -13.24 -3.70
N THR A 296 -8.23 -12.79 -3.08
CA THR A 296 -8.06 -12.82 -1.63
C THR A 296 -7.95 -11.39 -1.12
N LEU A 297 -8.77 -11.03 -0.14
CA LEU A 297 -8.74 -9.74 0.53
C LEU A 297 -8.00 -9.88 1.86
N ARG A 298 -6.92 -9.12 2.03
CA ARG A 298 -6.20 -9.01 3.31
C ARG A 298 -6.51 -7.66 3.97
N PRO A 299 -6.71 -7.59 5.29
CA PRO A 299 -7.04 -6.34 5.97
C PRO A 299 -5.99 -5.26 5.79
N GLY A 300 -6.46 -4.02 5.71
CA GLY A 300 -5.63 -2.85 5.60
C GLY A 300 -5.24 -2.52 4.16
N ILE A 301 -4.84 -1.27 3.97
CA ILE A 301 -4.22 -0.77 2.74
C ILE A 301 -2.71 -0.84 2.97
N ASP A 302 -2.02 -1.63 2.14
CA ASP A 302 -0.56 -1.63 2.09
C ASP A 302 -0.07 -0.94 0.81
N ASN A 303 0.21 0.36 0.91
CA ASN A 303 0.74 1.15 -0.21
C ASN A 303 2.10 0.63 -0.70
N ARG A 304 2.83 -0.11 0.13
CA ARG A 304 4.11 -0.73 -0.27
C ARG A 304 3.93 -1.89 -1.24
N LEU A 305 2.69 -2.30 -1.50
CA LEU A 305 2.36 -3.36 -2.46
C LEU A 305 1.78 -2.80 -3.76
N ARG A 306 1.81 -1.47 -3.94
CA ARG A 306 1.36 -0.85 -5.19
C ARG A 306 2.20 -1.35 -6.36
N THR A 307 1.52 -1.70 -7.45
CA THR A 307 2.15 -2.12 -8.71
C THR A 307 2.26 -0.91 -9.64
N THR A 308 3.46 -0.67 -10.15
CA THR A 308 3.77 0.32 -11.18
C THR A 308 4.01 -0.40 -12.50
N VAL A 309 3.17 -0.11 -13.50
CA VAL A 309 3.33 -0.64 -14.86
C VAL A 309 4.15 0.33 -15.68
N ILE A 310 5.25 -0.15 -16.26
CA ILE A 310 6.15 0.64 -17.10
C ILE A 310 6.35 -0.06 -18.44
N LYS A 311 6.42 0.74 -19.51
CA LYS A 311 6.58 0.27 -20.88
C LYS A 311 7.83 0.87 -21.48
N GLY A 312 8.67 0.06 -22.11
CA GLY A 312 9.87 0.54 -22.80
C GLY A 312 9.54 1.43 -23.99
N THR A 313 8.39 1.23 -24.64
CA THR A 313 7.89 2.12 -25.70
C THR A 313 7.71 3.57 -25.24
N ASN A 314 7.34 3.78 -23.97
CA ASN A 314 7.17 5.14 -23.39
C ASN A 314 8.48 5.94 -23.36
N ILE A 315 9.62 5.25 -23.45
CA ILE A 315 10.96 5.85 -23.37
C ILE A 315 11.77 5.63 -24.65
N ALA A 316 11.11 5.20 -25.73
CA ALA A 316 11.71 4.81 -27.00
C ALA A 316 12.81 3.72 -26.84
N ASP A 317 12.64 2.81 -25.89
CA ASP A 317 13.45 1.61 -25.69
C ASP A 317 12.71 0.37 -26.23
N VAL A 318 13.29 -0.82 -26.04
CA VAL A 318 12.70 -2.11 -26.43
C VAL A 318 11.24 -2.20 -25.92
N PRO A 319 10.26 -2.65 -26.75
CA PRO A 319 8.83 -2.65 -26.43
C PRO A 319 8.44 -3.75 -25.41
N THR A 320 9.09 -3.75 -24.26
CA THR A 320 8.81 -4.62 -23.12
C THR A 320 7.93 -3.90 -22.11
N THR A 321 6.97 -4.61 -21.53
CA THR A 321 6.17 -4.13 -20.39
C THR A 321 6.62 -4.84 -19.12
N TYR A 322 6.88 -4.08 -18.06
CA TYR A 322 7.23 -4.62 -16.75
C TYR A 322 6.24 -4.12 -15.68
N ASN A 323 6.00 -4.97 -14.68
CA ASN A 323 5.23 -4.65 -13.50
C ASN A 323 6.18 -4.66 -12.30
N ILE A 324 6.44 -3.49 -11.71
CA ILE A 324 7.26 -3.37 -10.51
C ILE A 324 6.34 -3.23 -9.30
N ILE A 325 6.58 -3.97 -8.23
CA ILE A 325 5.81 -3.91 -6.99
C ILE A 325 6.66 -3.23 -5.91
N GLY A 326 6.07 -2.28 -5.17
CA GLY A 326 6.67 -1.70 -3.96
C GLY A 326 7.71 -0.61 -4.16
N LEU A 327 7.64 0.08 -5.30
CA LEU A 327 8.24 1.40 -5.44
C LEU A 327 7.50 2.41 -4.54
N ASP A 328 8.27 3.28 -3.90
CA ASP A 328 7.70 4.42 -3.20
C ASP A 328 7.53 5.60 -4.17
N ASP A 329 6.60 6.52 -3.89
CA ASP A 329 6.21 7.62 -4.79
C ASP A 329 7.35 8.59 -5.17
N HIS A 330 8.46 8.57 -4.45
CA HIS A 330 9.63 9.40 -4.69
C HIS A 330 10.72 8.69 -5.52
N GLU A 331 10.54 7.40 -5.80
CA GLU A 331 11.54 6.58 -6.48
C GLU A 331 11.31 6.50 -7.99
N LEU A 332 12.43 6.41 -8.71
CA LEU A 332 12.46 6.24 -10.16
C LEU A 332 12.67 4.75 -10.49
N PRO A 333 11.82 4.15 -11.34
CA PRO A 333 11.87 2.72 -11.67
C PRO A 333 13.07 2.30 -12.54
N VAL A 334 13.67 1.16 -12.21
CA VAL A 334 14.65 0.44 -13.04
C VAL A 334 14.37 -1.07 -13.01
N ILE A 335 14.24 -1.70 -14.18
CA ILE A 335 14.09 -3.16 -14.29
C ILE A 335 14.42 -3.63 -15.71
N GLY A 336 15.19 -4.72 -15.84
CA GLY A 336 15.44 -5.35 -17.14
C GLY A 336 16.06 -4.36 -18.14
N THR A 337 15.38 -4.08 -19.24
CA THR A 337 15.78 -3.04 -20.21
C THR A 337 15.32 -1.64 -19.83
N TYR A 338 14.34 -1.48 -18.96
CA TYR A 338 13.79 -0.17 -18.61
C TYR A 338 14.64 0.54 -17.55
N VAL A 339 15.06 1.76 -17.86
CA VAL A 339 15.63 2.72 -16.90
C VAL A 339 14.87 4.03 -17.07
N ASP A 340 14.25 4.53 -15.99
CA ASP A 340 13.51 5.80 -16.06
C ASP A 340 14.40 6.91 -16.67
N PRO A 341 13.94 7.66 -17.69
CA PRO A 341 14.74 8.68 -18.39
C PRO A 341 15.21 9.83 -17.49
N ARG A 342 14.60 9.99 -16.31
CA ARG A 342 15.05 10.93 -15.29
C ARG A 342 16.32 10.41 -14.61
N ILE A 343 16.67 9.14 -14.69
CA ILE A 343 17.93 8.62 -14.12
C ILE A 343 19.09 8.99 -15.06
N VAL A 344 19.75 10.09 -14.73
CA VAL A 344 20.80 10.69 -15.55
C VAL A 344 22.17 10.60 -14.86
N PRO A 345 23.25 10.19 -15.56
CA PRO A 345 24.61 10.23 -15.04
C PRO A 345 25.09 11.64 -14.66
N GLY A 346 25.84 11.73 -13.56
CA GLY A 346 26.34 12.96 -12.94
C GLY A 346 25.53 13.39 -11.72
N PHE A 347 24.33 12.84 -11.51
CA PHE A 347 23.50 13.08 -10.32
C PHE A 347 23.68 11.97 -9.28
N HIS A 348 23.28 12.23 -8.03
CA HIS A 348 23.38 11.27 -6.94
C HIS A 348 22.05 10.55 -6.70
N TYR A 349 22.12 9.26 -6.41
CA TYR A 349 20.94 8.45 -6.09
C TYR A 349 21.23 7.48 -4.93
N LYS A 350 20.22 7.22 -4.11
CA LYS A 350 20.18 6.02 -3.27
C LYS A 350 19.40 4.94 -4.03
N VAL A 351 19.82 3.69 -3.89
CA VAL A 351 19.20 2.58 -4.62
C VAL A 351 18.81 1.47 -3.67
N ARG A 352 17.64 0.87 -3.88
CA ARG A 352 17.23 -0.36 -3.21
C ARG A 352 16.39 -1.26 -4.13
N PRO A 353 16.29 -2.56 -3.84
CA PRO A 353 15.28 -3.43 -4.44
C PRO A 353 13.87 -2.87 -4.20
N ALA A 354 13.01 -2.95 -5.21
CA ALA A 354 11.62 -2.49 -5.11
C ALA A 354 10.80 -3.41 -4.18
N PHE A 355 11.01 -4.73 -4.28
CA PHE A 355 10.28 -5.74 -3.53
C PHE A 355 11.18 -6.68 -2.71
N GLY A 356 10.56 -7.51 -1.86
CA GLY A 356 11.25 -8.51 -1.04
C GLY A 356 12.08 -7.90 0.09
N LYS A 357 13.36 -8.29 0.20
CA LYS A 357 14.31 -7.72 1.16
C LYS A 357 14.77 -6.35 0.63
N ARG A 358 13.96 -5.31 0.86
CA ARG A 358 14.17 -3.89 0.49
C ARG A 358 15.38 -3.23 1.18
N ARG A 359 16.47 -3.97 1.40
CA ARG A 359 17.71 -3.47 1.98
C ARG A 359 18.39 -2.54 0.97
N PRO A 360 18.75 -1.31 1.36
CA PRO A 360 19.46 -0.41 0.46
C PRO A 360 20.78 -1.01 -0.03
N LEU A 361 21.07 -0.80 -1.32
CA LEU A 361 22.38 -1.12 -1.89
C LEU A 361 23.41 -0.11 -1.38
N PHE A 362 24.69 -0.51 -1.41
CA PHE A 362 25.83 0.35 -1.02
C PHE A 362 25.74 0.94 0.40
N GLY A 363 25.08 0.23 1.31
CA GLY A 363 24.85 0.69 2.68
C GLY A 363 23.89 1.87 2.79
N GLY A 364 23.06 2.12 1.78
CA GLY A 364 22.11 3.24 1.74
C GLY A 364 22.74 4.60 1.42
N ARG A 365 24.01 4.62 1.03
CA ARG A 365 24.71 5.85 0.63
C ARG A 365 24.16 6.37 -0.69
N ALA A 366 24.00 7.70 -0.77
CA ALA A 366 23.74 8.38 -2.02
C ALA A 366 25.04 8.49 -2.83
N LEU A 367 25.13 7.78 -3.94
CA LEU A 367 26.33 7.75 -4.79
C LEU A 367 26.07 8.46 -6.12
N ARG A 368 27.11 9.10 -6.67
CA ARG A 368 27.06 9.72 -7.99
C ARG A 368 26.97 8.65 -9.07
N LEU A 369 25.94 8.69 -9.90
CA LEU A 369 25.81 7.81 -11.06
C LEU A 369 26.83 8.21 -12.13
N MET A 370 27.69 7.30 -12.55
CA MET A 370 28.73 7.56 -13.55
C MET A 370 28.27 7.19 -14.96
N SER A 371 27.55 6.07 -15.11
CA SER A 371 27.10 5.60 -16.42
C SER A 371 25.94 4.63 -16.30
N VAL A 372 25.10 4.61 -17.33
CA VAL A 372 24.12 3.55 -17.58
C VAL A 372 24.54 2.85 -18.88
N GLY A 373 24.85 1.55 -18.80
CA GLY A 373 25.29 0.74 -19.92
C GLY A 373 24.19 0.56 -20.97
N MET A 374 24.60 0.18 -22.18
CA MET A 374 23.68 -0.16 -23.27
C MET A 374 23.35 -1.67 -23.25
N GLY A 375 22.30 -2.07 -23.97
CA GLY A 375 21.91 -3.47 -24.15
C GLY A 375 20.86 -3.99 -23.16
N TYR A 376 20.70 -5.31 -23.13
CA TYR A 376 19.81 -6.04 -22.21
C TYR A 376 20.54 -6.24 -20.88
N GLY A 377 19.88 -5.93 -19.75
CA GLY A 377 20.57 -5.82 -18.47
C GLY A 377 21.58 -4.68 -18.54
N LYS A 378 21.15 -3.46 -18.25
CA LYS A 378 22.03 -2.29 -18.30
C LYS A 378 22.92 -2.30 -17.07
N ARG A 379 24.25 -2.25 -17.28
CA ARG A 379 25.20 -2.06 -16.19
C ARG A 379 25.10 -0.64 -15.66
N ILE A 380 24.74 -0.49 -14.39
CA ILE A 380 24.61 0.79 -13.72
C ILE A 380 25.81 0.94 -12.82
N THR A 381 26.63 1.96 -13.09
CA THR A 381 27.92 2.18 -12.42
C THR A 381 27.88 3.49 -11.65
N PHE A 382 28.20 3.43 -10.36
CA PHE A 382 28.34 4.58 -9.48
C PHE A 382 29.80 4.91 -9.23
N ALA A 383 30.05 6.12 -8.72
CA ALA A 383 31.39 6.55 -8.35
C ALA A 383 31.99 5.57 -7.32
N PRO A 384 33.20 5.04 -7.58
CA PRO A 384 33.83 4.11 -6.67
C PRO A 384 34.42 4.85 -5.47
N ASP A 385 34.53 4.16 -4.33
CA ASP A 385 35.31 4.66 -3.19
C ASP A 385 36.82 4.61 -3.48
N VAL A 386 37.24 3.65 -4.33
CA VAL A 386 38.63 3.47 -4.77
C VAL A 386 38.69 3.29 -6.28
N LEU A 387 39.45 4.15 -6.98
CA LEU A 387 39.52 4.17 -8.44
C LEU A 387 39.95 2.84 -9.08
N ASN A 388 40.83 2.08 -8.41
CA ASN A 388 41.42 0.86 -8.95
C ASN A 388 40.60 -0.41 -8.69
N ALA A 389 39.52 -0.33 -7.90
CA ALA A 389 38.65 -1.45 -7.57
C ALA A 389 37.18 -0.97 -7.49
N PRO A 390 36.53 -0.69 -8.63
CA PRO A 390 35.17 -0.18 -8.63
C PRO A 390 34.16 -1.28 -8.31
N GLU A 391 33.72 -1.33 -7.05
CA GLU A 391 32.69 -2.28 -6.57
C GLU A 391 31.26 -1.72 -6.66
N ASN A 392 31.12 -0.41 -6.89
CA ASN A 392 29.83 0.29 -6.86
C ASN A 392 29.07 0.15 -8.19
N PHE A 393 28.72 -1.07 -8.60
CA PHE A 393 27.89 -1.31 -9.79
C PHE A 393 26.93 -2.50 -9.62
N PHE A 394 25.89 -2.53 -10.44
CA PHE A 394 25.00 -3.69 -10.58
C PHE A 394 24.38 -3.71 -11.98
N TRP A 395 23.60 -4.75 -12.28
CA TRP A 395 22.83 -4.85 -13.52
C TRP A 395 21.35 -4.60 -13.24
N SER A 396 20.66 -3.89 -14.14
CA SER A 396 19.23 -3.56 -13.99
C SER A 396 18.29 -4.76 -13.92
N ASP A 397 18.77 -5.96 -14.24
CA ASP A 397 18.08 -7.25 -14.16
C ASP A 397 18.56 -8.13 -12.99
N SER A 398 19.53 -7.67 -12.18
CA SER A 398 20.00 -8.40 -10.99
C SER A 398 18.90 -8.60 -9.94
N HIS A 399 17.82 -7.82 -10.01
CA HIS A 399 16.67 -7.91 -9.13
C HIS A 399 15.41 -8.15 -9.98
N PRO A 400 14.75 -9.32 -9.87
CA PRO A 400 13.62 -9.70 -10.73
C PRO A 400 12.41 -8.78 -10.53
N ASP A 401 12.25 -8.22 -9.34
CA ASP A 401 11.16 -7.31 -9.00
C ASP A 401 11.48 -5.84 -9.31
N GLY A 402 12.67 -5.55 -9.84
CA GLY A 402 13.12 -4.19 -10.13
C GLY A 402 13.75 -3.45 -8.94
N LEU A 403 14.15 -2.21 -9.20
CA LEU A 403 14.91 -1.33 -8.32
C LEU A 403 14.26 0.05 -8.28
N GLY A 404 14.27 0.67 -7.10
CA GLY A 404 13.88 2.05 -6.87
C GLY A 404 15.10 2.95 -6.70
N PHE A 405 15.12 4.06 -7.44
CA PHE A 405 16.16 5.09 -7.37
C PHE A 405 15.59 6.35 -6.71
N GLU A 406 16.04 6.66 -5.50
CA GLU A 406 15.74 7.92 -4.83
C GLU A 406 16.79 8.97 -5.24
N PRO A 407 16.40 10.09 -5.88
CA PRO A 407 17.34 11.18 -6.17
C PRO A 407 17.85 11.81 -4.88
N SER A 408 19.11 12.26 -4.86
CA SER A 408 19.69 12.93 -3.68
C SER A 408 20.39 14.23 -4.10
N ALA A 409 19.72 15.35 -3.89
CA ALA A 409 20.28 16.69 -4.05
C ALA A 409 21.17 17.04 -2.85
N VAL A 410 20.59 17.04 -1.65
CA VAL A 410 21.25 17.45 -0.41
C VAL A 410 21.71 16.26 0.44
N ARG A 411 22.82 16.44 1.16
CA ARG A 411 23.46 15.43 2.02
C ARG A 411 23.99 16.09 3.29
N ALA A 412 24.10 15.32 4.37
CA ALA A 412 24.69 15.81 5.61
C ALA A 412 26.12 16.36 5.36
N GLY A 413 26.45 17.48 6.00
CA GLY A 413 27.72 18.19 5.87
C GLY A 413 27.77 19.24 4.75
N MET A 414 26.73 19.38 3.91
CA MET A 414 26.66 20.46 2.92
C MET A 414 26.43 21.81 3.60
N ASN A 415 27.04 22.87 3.05
CA ASN A 415 26.95 24.23 3.56
C ASN A 415 26.26 25.15 2.55
N PHE A 416 25.47 26.08 3.06
CA PHE A 416 24.75 27.06 2.28
C PHE A 416 24.82 28.44 2.94
N GLU A 417 24.87 29.48 2.13
CA GLU A 417 24.53 30.84 2.57
C GLU A 417 23.02 31.07 2.43
N VAL A 418 22.43 31.73 3.43
CA VAL A 418 21.02 32.08 3.47
C VAL A 418 20.86 33.52 3.00
N HIS A 419 20.04 33.74 1.98
CA HIS A 419 19.79 35.04 1.37
C HIS A 419 18.30 35.38 1.36
N ALA A 420 17.97 36.65 1.54
CA ALA A 420 16.66 37.24 1.22
C ALA A 420 16.89 38.39 0.22
N GLY A 421 16.52 38.16 -1.04
CA GLY A 421 16.95 39.03 -2.13
C GLY A 421 18.48 39.06 -2.24
N GLU A 422 19.06 40.26 -2.17
CA GLU A 422 20.52 40.48 -2.20
C GLU A 422 21.17 40.53 -0.80
N LEU A 423 20.36 40.39 0.27
CA LEU A 423 20.86 40.46 1.64
C LEU A 423 21.22 39.06 2.14
N ARG A 424 22.50 38.87 2.49
CA ARG A 424 22.98 37.70 3.26
C ARG A 424 22.46 37.78 4.69
N LEU A 425 21.79 36.72 5.12
CA LEU A 425 21.19 36.57 6.45
C LEU A 425 21.99 35.65 7.37
N GLY A 426 22.83 34.77 6.81
CA GLY A 426 23.64 33.84 7.59
C GLY A 426 24.08 32.61 6.80
N GLU A 427 24.43 31.55 7.53
CA GLU A 427 24.92 30.26 7.00
C GLU A 427 24.11 29.10 7.55
N ALA A 428 23.91 28.07 6.75
CA ALA A 428 23.24 26.84 7.11
C ALA A 428 24.09 25.61 6.76
N ASN A 429 24.35 24.78 7.76
CA ASN A 429 25.00 23.48 7.61
C ASN A 429 23.96 22.37 7.73
N VAL A 430 23.90 21.48 6.74
CA VAL A 430 22.96 20.35 6.75
C VAL A 430 23.41 19.32 7.78
N PHE A 431 22.66 19.18 8.86
CA PHE A 431 22.92 18.19 9.90
C PHE A 431 22.37 16.82 9.52
N ARG A 432 21.12 16.76 9.02
CA ARG A 432 20.45 15.52 8.60
C ARG A 432 19.63 15.73 7.33
N ALA A 433 19.69 14.77 6.42
CA ALA A 433 18.90 14.72 5.18
C ALA A 433 18.34 13.30 4.99
N ASP A 434 17.69 12.80 6.04
CA ASP A 434 17.23 11.42 6.13
C ASP A 434 15.87 11.20 5.46
N THR A 435 15.08 12.26 5.30
CA THR A 435 13.80 12.21 4.61
C THR A 435 14.03 11.96 3.10
N PRO A 436 13.20 11.12 2.46
CA PRO A 436 13.33 10.89 1.03
C PRO A 436 13.17 12.18 0.21
N GLN A 437 14.02 12.34 -0.79
CA GLN A 437 13.95 13.49 -1.69
C GLN A 437 13.23 13.07 -2.98
N LYS A 438 12.39 13.95 -3.51
CA LYS A 438 11.49 13.64 -4.64
C LYS A 438 11.74 14.57 -5.81
N GLU A 439 12.00 14.03 -6.99
CA GLU A 439 12.08 14.84 -8.20
C GLU A 439 10.68 15.29 -8.64
N GLU A 440 10.46 16.60 -8.64
CA GLU A 440 9.21 17.22 -9.09
C GLU A 440 9.24 17.51 -10.59
N LYS A 441 10.41 17.90 -11.11
CA LYS A 441 10.55 18.35 -12.49
C LYS A 441 11.98 18.18 -13.01
N GLN A 442 12.10 17.82 -14.29
CA GLN A 442 13.35 17.87 -15.06
C GLN A 442 13.16 18.77 -16.28
N LYS A 443 14.14 19.64 -16.54
CA LYS A 443 14.26 20.43 -17.77
C LYS A 443 15.55 20.05 -18.49
N ILE A 444 15.48 19.98 -19.82
CA ILE A 444 16.62 19.73 -20.68
C ILE A 444 16.72 20.90 -21.65
N ASP A 445 17.72 21.75 -21.44
CA ASP A 445 18.00 22.89 -22.31
C ASP A 445 19.10 22.50 -23.30
N VAL A 446 18.87 22.76 -24.59
CA VAL A 446 19.82 22.45 -25.66
C VAL A 446 20.35 23.77 -26.22
N ASP A 447 21.66 23.96 -26.16
CA ASP A 447 22.28 25.15 -26.74
C ASP A 447 22.33 25.08 -28.28
N ALA A 448 22.71 26.19 -28.93
CA ALA A 448 22.82 26.28 -30.38
C ALA A 448 23.83 25.29 -31.00
N LYS A 449 24.70 24.68 -30.19
CA LYS A 449 25.69 23.66 -30.59
C LYS A 449 25.20 22.23 -30.29
N GLY A 450 23.94 22.06 -29.89
CA GLY A 450 23.35 20.75 -29.56
C GLY A 450 23.76 20.19 -28.19
N ARG A 451 24.45 20.98 -27.36
CA ARG A 451 24.92 20.56 -26.04
C ARG A 451 23.81 20.71 -25.01
N LYS A 452 23.65 19.69 -24.16
CA LYS A 452 22.52 19.57 -23.22
C LYS A 452 22.91 20.00 -21.81
N THR A 453 22.12 20.89 -21.22
CA THR A 453 22.13 21.18 -19.79
C THR A 453 20.89 20.55 -19.17
N ILE A 454 21.06 19.80 -18.09
CA ILE A 454 19.95 19.12 -17.41
C ILE A 454 19.76 19.77 -16.05
N THR A 455 18.56 20.28 -15.80
CA THR A 455 18.19 20.92 -14.52
C THR A 455 17.05 20.13 -13.87
N LYS A 456 17.25 19.72 -12.62
CA LYS A 456 16.26 19.03 -11.80
C LYS A 456 15.80 19.90 -10.66
N TYR A 457 14.51 19.81 -10.37
CA TYR A 457 13.87 20.42 -9.21
C TYR A 457 13.50 19.27 -8.28
N ILE A 458 14.18 19.20 -7.14
CA ILE A 458 14.06 18.10 -6.20
C ILE A 458 13.51 18.67 -4.91
N HIS A 459 12.34 18.20 -4.49
CA HIS A 459 11.79 18.50 -3.19
C HIS A 459 12.66 17.84 -2.11
N ILE A 460 13.00 18.63 -1.11
CA ILE A 460 13.88 18.22 -0.01
C ILE A 460 13.23 18.59 1.31
N ASP A 461 13.53 17.78 2.31
CA ASP A 461 13.17 18.02 3.68
C ASP A 461 14.36 17.64 4.57
N MET A 462 14.89 18.59 5.32
CA MET A 462 16.17 18.44 6.02
C MET A 462 16.21 19.18 7.35
N VAL A 463 17.16 18.78 8.18
CA VAL A 463 17.49 19.47 9.43
C VAL A 463 18.86 20.13 9.28
N CYS A 464 18.91 21.43 9.53
CA CYS A 464 20.13 22.23 9.42
C CYS A 464 20.50 22.88 10.76
N HIS A 465 21.80 23.09 10.97
CA HIS A 465 22.31 24.06 11.92
C HIS A 465 22.45 25.39 11.20
N VAL A 466 21.73 26.41 11.67
CA VAL A 466 21.72 27.73 11.03
C VAL A 466 22.28 28.79 11.96
N VAL A 467 23.25 29.53 11.47
CA VAL A 467 23.93 30.63 12.15
C VAL A 467 23.54 31.90 11.44
N MET A 468 22.94 32.85 12.15
CA MET A 468 22.44 34.10 11.58
C MET A 468 23.50 35.19 11.77
N ASP A 469 23.66 36.06 10.76
CA ASP A 469 24.55 37.22 10.80
C ASP A 469 23.89 38.33 11.66
N THR A 470 23.98 38.23 12.99
CA THR A 470 23.49 39.28 13.90
C THR A 470 24.61 40.30 14.18
N ARG A 471 24.25 41.59 14.23
CA ARG A 471 25.22 42.69 14.44
C ARG A 471 25.79 42.78 15.86
N TYR A 472 25.34 41.92 16.78
CA TYR A 472 25.56 42.09 18.23
C TYR A 472 26.18 40.88 18.95
N ASP A 473 26.35 39.73 18.30
CA ASP A 473 26.95 38.54 18.94
C ASP A 473 28.34 38.24 18.38
N GLU A 474 29.35 38.24 19.25
CA GLU A 474 30.72 37.83 18.90
C GLU A 474 30.84 36.31 18.70
N THR A 475 29.86 35.52 19.18
CA THR A 475 29.75 34.07 18.97
C THR A 475 28.29 33.66 18.74
N PRO A 476 27.78 33.72 17.51
CA PRO A 476 26.39 33.36 17.23
C PRO A 476 26.15 31.85 17.43
N GLU A 477 25.18 31.48 18.26
CA GLU A 477 24.83 30.08 18.51
C GLU A 477 24.03 29.48 17.33
N PRO A 478 24.38 28.26 16.87
CA PRO A 478 23.66 27.59 15.80
C PRO A 478 22.27 27.14 16.25
N HIS A 479 21.26 27.50 15.47
CA HIS A 479 19.89 27.05 15.66
C HIS A 479 19.62 25.78 14.86
N ILE A 480 19.07 24.75 15.50
CA ILE A 480 18.64 23.54 14.79
C ILE A 480 17.28 23.83 14.17
N MET A 481 17.19 23.76 12.84
CA MET A 481 15.99 24.12 12.09
C MET A 481 15.58 23.03 11.11
N HIS A 482 14.26 22.81 11.01
CA HIS A 482 13.65 22.00 9.97
C HIS A 482 13.37 22.88 8.75
N ILE A 483 13.86 22.45 7.58
CA ILE A 483 13.83 23.22 6.34
C ILE A 483 13.29 22.33 5.23
N SER A 484 12.14 22.72 4.68
CA SER A 484 11.57 22.10 3.49
C SER A 484 11.65 23.06 2.30
N GLY A 485 11.93 22.56 1.10
CA GLY A 485 12.02 23.42 -0.09
C GLY A 485 12.30 22.64 -1.37
N THR A 486 12.69 23.36 -2.42
CA THR A 486 13.03 22.78 -3.72
C THR A 486 14.49 23.05 -4.05
N ALA A 487 15.33 22.02 -4.06
CA ALA A 487 16.70 22.10 -4.56
C ALA A 487 16.69 22.15 -6.10
N VAL A 488 17.35 23.16 -6.65
CA VAL A 488 17.61 23.29 -8.10
C VAL A 488 19.01 22.75 -8.36
N VAL A 489 19.10 21.61 -9.05
CA VAL A 489 20.37 20.92 -9.33
C VAL A 489 20.59 20.90 -10.84
N ALA A 490 21.73 21.39 -11.31
CA ALA A 490 22.05 21.47 -12.72
C ALA A 490 23.33 20.73 -13.07
N LYS A 491 23.32 20.08 -14.23
CA LYS A 491 24.51 19.51 -14.86
C LYS A 491 24.70 20.16 -16.22
N GLY A 492 25.77 20.94 -16.35
CA GLY A 492 26.17 21.51 -17.63
C GLY A 492 26.72 20.46 -18.61
N PRO A 493 26.92 20.83 -19.88
CA PRO A 493 27.26 19.85 -20.91
C PRO A 493 28.66 19.25 -20.77
N THR A 494 29.58 19.99 -20.16
CA THR A 494 30.97 19.57 -19.91
C THR A 494 31.18 19.08 -18.48
N ASP A 495 30.17 19.19 -17.62
CA ASP A 495 30.30 18.85 -16.21
C ASP A 495 30.20 17.35 -16.03
N ALA A 496 31.18 16.77 -15.34
CA ALA A 496 31.13 15.36 -14.93
C ALA A 496 30.08 15.11 -13.84
N GLU A 497 29.70 16.15 -13.10
CA GLU A 497 28.82 16.08 -11.93
C GLU A 497 27.84 17.24 -11.90
N ALA A 498 26.61 16.93 -11.48
CA ALA A 498 25.59 17.94 -11.26
C ALA A 498 25.85 18.69 -9.95
N LYS A 499 25.68 20.01 -9.99
CA LYS A 499 25.85 20.89 -8.83
C LYS A 499 24.51 21.45 -8.40
N ILE A 500 24.33 21.60 -7.09
CA ILE A 500 23.23 22.40 -6.57
C ILE A 500 23.51 23.84 -6.99
N LEU A 501 22.50 24.53 -7.51
CA LEU A 501 22.58 25.95 -7.81
C LEU A 501 22.03 26.79 -6.66
N ARG A 502 20.91 26.34 -6.09
CA ARG A 502 20.23 26.97 -4.95
C ARG A 502 19.12 26.07 -4.43
N ILE A 503 18.57 26.42 -3.27
CA ILE A 503 17.29 25.91 -2.76
C ILE A 503 16.32 27.09 -2.70
N GLU A 504 15.13 26.92 -3.25
CA GLU A 504 14.05 27.91 -3.31
C GLU A 504 12.76 27.37 -2.67
N ASN A 505 11.72 28.22 -2.54
CA ASN A 505 10.41 27.87 -1.95
C ASN A 505 10.51 27.32 -0.52
N ILE A 506 11.27 28.00 0.33
CA ILE A 506 11.64 27.48 1.64
C ILE A 506 10.49 27.65 2.65
N GLY A 507 10.10 26.53 3.25
CA GLY A 507 9.24 26.46 4.43
C GLY A 507 10.10 26.26 5.69
N LEU A 508 9.88 27.13 6.68
CA LEU A 508 10.52 27.07 8.01
C LEU A 508 9.48 26.74 9.09
N ASP A 509 9.95 26.19 10.22
CA ASP A 509 9.10 25.96 11.38
C ASP A 509 8.59 27.29 12.01
N SER A 510 7.39 27.22 12.58
CA SER A 510 6.51 28.29 13.05
C SER A 510 7.13 29.32 14.01
N GLN A 511 8.14 28.94 14.81
CA GLN A 511 8.74 29.83 15.82
C GLN A 511 9.62 30.94 15.21
N LEU A 512 10.13 30.75 13.98
CA LEU A 512 11.04 31.68 13.31
C LEU A 512 10.49 32.26 12.00
N ASN A 513 9.32 31.80 11.53
CA ASN A 513 8.60 32.49 10.46
C ASN A 513 8.44 33.98 10.79
N ILE A 514 8.31 34.33 12.07
CA ILE A 514 8.26 35.72 12.56
C ILE A 514 9.56 36.49 12.28
N LEU A 515 10.73 35.86 12.44
CA LEU A 515 12.04 36.51 12.24
C LEU A 515 12.34 36.78 10.76
N PHE A 516 11.85 35.93 9.86
CA PHE A 516 11.97 36.14 8.41
C PHE A 516 10.76 36.86 7.78
N SER A 517 9.60 36.90 8.46
CA SER A 517 8.36 37.55 7.96
C SER A 517 8.44 39.06 7.80
N THR A 518 9.47 39.70 8.32
CA THR A 518 9.67 41.15 8.20
C THR A 518 10.16 41.56 6.80
N GLN A 519 10.63 40.60 5.99
CA GLN A 519 11.05 40.81 4.61
C GLN A 519 10.07 40.10 3.67
N TRP A 520 9.52 40.86 2.71
CA TRP A 520 8.58 40.36 1.69
C TRP A 520 9.26 39.49 0.62
N ASP A 521 10.56 39.25 0.76
CA ASP A 521 11.40 38.57 -0.23
C ASP A 521 11.49 37.06 0.06
N GLN A 522 11.58 36.27 -1.01
CA GLN A 522 11.71 34.82 -0.90
C GLN A 522 13.12 34.43 -0.42
N LEU A 523 13.18 33.51 0.55
CA LEU A 523 14.44 32.96 1.03
C LEU A 523 15.07 32.02 0.01
N VAL A 524 16.38 32.16 -0.20
CA VAL A 524 17.18 31.33 -1.10
C VAL A 524 18.42 30.84 -0.36
N PHE A 525 18.70 29.54 -0.45
CA PHE A 525 19.94 28.98 0.10
C PHE A 525 20.89 28.68 -1.06
N SER A 526 22.05 29.33 -1.04
CA SER A 526 23.07 29.22 -2.10
C SER A 526 24.22 28.35 -1.59
N PRO A 527 24.65 27.31 -2.33
CA PRO A 527 25.75 26.46 -1.87
C PRO A 527 27.06 27.24 -1.77
N VAL A 528 27.86 26.93 -0.74
CA VAL A 528 29.20 27.50 -0.49
C VAL A 528 30.29 26.81 -1.30
#